data_AF-A0A536WE95-F1
#
_entry.id   AF-A0A536WE95-F1
#
_cell.length_a   1.000
_cell.length_b   1.000
_cell.length_c   1.000
_cell.angle_alpha   90.00
_cell.angle_beta   90.00
_cell.angle_gamma   90.00
#
_symmetry.space_group_name_H-M   'P 1'
#
loop_
_entity.id
_entity.type
_entity.pdbx_description
1 polymer ?
#
loop_
_entity_poly.entity_id
_entity_poly.type
_entity_poly.pdbx_seq_one_letter_code
_entity_poly.pdbx_strand_id
1 'polypeptide(L)'
;MTDSKQSAWFKGVVRVSAISLAVLLPATALAWFCGTGRMTGGGKLVSVISDVGGVDVTSPTTNGYELHCDNSLPNNLEVNSHDPNGFHFHLDALQTANCYTTLGNQNPPAAGFDTFDAVGRGTWSNGNTSIAACAEWIFIDGQGSPQNNSSYIRITDLPPLGNTDICGGTSVNTCPGNTLLLVPAQTPLKGQNQAHK
;
A
#
# COMPACT_ATOMS: atom_id res chain seq x y z
N MET A 1 13.12 -2.76 88.12
CA MET A 1 12.61 -4.14 88.19
C MET A 1 11.19 -4.13 87.67
N THR A 2 10.94 -4.89 86.59
CA THR A 2 9.67 -5.59 86.23
C THR A 2 8.38 -4.76 86.12
N ASP A 3 7.51 -4.89 85.12
CA ASP A 3 7.44 -5.74 83.95
C ASP A 3 6.28 -5.21 83.06
N SER A 4 6.29 -5.70 81.84
CA SER A 4 5.34 -5.61 80.73
C SER A 4 3.85 -5.91 81.03
N LYS A 5 2.92 -5.34 80.24
CA LYS A 5 2.25 -6.03 79.11
C LYS A 5 1.08 -5.25 78.49
N GLN A 6 1.01 -5.36 77.18
CA GLN A 6 -0.03 -4.90 76.26
C GLN A 6 -1.39 -5.57 76.50
N SER A 7 -2.49 -4.89 76.12
CA SER A 7 -3.68 -5.54 75.57
C SER A 7 -4.52 -4.52 74.81
N ALA A 8 -4.61 -4.71 73.50
CA ALA A 8 -5.43 -3.95 72.56
C ALA A 8 -6.87 -4.48 72.54
N TRP A 9 -7.87 -3.60 72.49
CA TRP A 9 -9.22 -3.96 72.05
C TRP A 9 -9.84 -2.89 71.13
N PHE A 10 -9.83 -3.22 69.84
CA PHE A 10 -10.71 -2.84 68.72
C PHE A 10 -11.30 -1.43 68.66
N LYS A 11 -10.72 -0.59 67.79
CA LYS A 11 -11.49 0.41 67.02
C LYS A 11 -11.64 -0.09 65.59
N GLY A 12 -12.90 -0.18 65.16
CA GLY A 12 -13.30 -0.67 63.85
C GLY A 12 -12.65 0.13 62.72
N VAL A 13 -12.08 -0.61 61.78
CA VAL A 13 -11.56 -0.11 60.51
C VAL A 13 -12.76 0.12 59.60
N VAL A 14 -13.07 1.38 59.27
CA VAL A 14 -13.85 1.68 58.06
C VAL A 14 -12.88 1.55 56.89
N ARG A 15 -12.92 0.40 56.21
CA ARG A 15 -12.24 0.21 54.93
C ARG A 15 -12.99 1.04 53.90
N VAL A 16 -12.47 2.22 53.55
CA VAL A 16 -12.87 2.90 52.32
C VAL A 16 -12.24 2.12 51.17
N SER A 17 -13.08 1.30 50.56
CA SER A 17 -12.74 0.44 49.44
C SER A 17 -12.58 1.26 48.16
N ALA A 18 -11.71 0.75 47.29
CA ALA A 18 -11.26 1.30 46.01
C ALA A 18 -12.36 1.94 45.15
N ILE A 19 -12.09 3.14 44.64
CA ILE A 19 -12.69 3.60 43.39
C ILE A 19 -11.54 3.99 42.46
N SER A 20 -11.25 3.02 41.60
CA SER A 20 -10.52 3.03 40.35
C SER A 20 -9.98 4.38 39.90
N LEU A 21 -8.66 4.53 39.99
CA LEU A 21 -7.93 5.50 39.20
C LEU A 21 -8.12 5.09 37.72
N ALA A 22 -9.05 5.74 37.03
CA ALA A 22 -9.22 5.60 35.59
C ALA A 22 -7.89 6.02 34.95
N VAL A 23 -7.12 5.04 34.51
CA VAL A 23 -5.97 5.24 33.64
C VAL A 23 -6.51 5.89 32.38
N LEU A 24 -6.35 7.21 32.29
CA LEU A 24 -6.48 7.98 31.06
C LEU A 24 -5.33 7.53 30.14
N LEU A 25 -5.49 6.35 29.53
CA LEU A 25 -4.73 6.01 28.35
C LEU A 25 -5.13 7.07 27.31
N PRO A 26 -4.18 7.85 26.78
CA PRO A 26 -4.50 8.73 25.66
C PRO A 26 -4.92 7.85 24.50
N ALA A 27 -6.23 7.79 24.23
CA ALA A 27 -6.81 7.13 23.07
C ALA A 27 -6.61 7.99 21.81
N THR A 28 -5.44 8.60 21.64
CA THR A 28 -5.17 9.54 20.55
C THR A 28 -4.05 9.03 19.68
N ALA A 29 -4.49 8.52 18.53
CA ALA A 29 -3.74 8.22 17.33
C ALA A 29 -2.67 7.12 17.47
N LEU A 30 -3.09 5.88 17.19
CA LEU A 30 -2.38 5.16 16.14
C LEU A 30 -2.45 6.05 14.90
N ALA A 31 -1.58 7.06 14.81
CA ALA A 31 -1.23 7.66 13.54
C ALA A 31 -0.58 6.50 12.82
N TRP A 32 -1.37 5.79 12.01
CA TRP A 32 -0.82 4.94 10.98
C TRP A 32 0.09 5.85 10.18
N PHE A 33 1.38 5.73 10.44
CA PHE A 33 2.39 6.40 9.66
C PHE A 33 2.25 5.82 8.26
N CYS A 34 1.48 6.48 7.38
CA CYS A 34 1.84 6.52 5.98
C CYS A 34 3.34 6.83 5.99
N GLY A 35 4.18 5.89 5.57
CA GLY A 35 5.61 6.16 5.48
C GLY A 35 5.84 7.49 4.76
N THR A 36 6.92 8.20 5.06
CA THR A 36 7.28 9.37 4.26
C THR A 36 8.06 8.92 3.04
N GLY A 37 7.83 9.57 1.90
CA GLY A 37 8.63 9.40 0.70
C GLY A 37 7.82 9.04 -0.53
N ARG A 38 8.52 8.66 -1.59
CA ARG A 38 7.92 8.31 -2.88
C ARG A 38 8.59 7.11 -3.52
N MET A 39 7.85 6.38 -4.35
CA MET A 39 8.40 5.35 -5.20
C MET A 39 8.26 5.77 -6.65
N THR A 40 9.35 5.65 -7.40
CA THR A 40 9.37 5.83 -8.84
C THR A 40 9.74 4.53 -9.51
N GLY A 41 9.22 4.29 -10.69
CA GLY A 41 9.66 3.14 -11.45
C GLY A 41 8.89 2.91 -12.72
N GLY A 42 8.96 1.67 -13.16
CA GLY A 42 8.37 1.23 -14.41
C GLY A 42 9.28 0.26 -15.13
N GLY A 43 8.83 -0.20 -16.29
CA GLY A 43 9.57 -1.16 -17.11
C GLY A 43 8.65 -1.89 -18.08
N LYS A 44 9.21 -2.91 -18.73
CA LYS A 44 8.45 -3.86 -19.53
C LYS A 44 7.86 -4.93 -18.61
N LEU A 45 6.57 -5.17 -18.78
CA LEU A 45 5.81 -6.23 -18.13
C LEU A 45 5.94 -7.51 -18.99
N VAL A 46 6.29 -8.63 -18.39
CA VAL A 46 6.68 -9.88 -19.09
C VAL A 46 5.51 -10.84 -19.23
N SER A 47 4.71 -10.93 -18.18
CA SER A 47 3.52 -11.77 -18.12
C SER A 47 2.33 -10.87 -17.85
N VAL A 48 1.43 -10.79 -18.81
CA VAL A 48 0.19 -10.03 -18.69
C VAL A 48 -0.97 -10.97 -18.99
N ILE A 49 -1.94 -11.08 -18.09
CA ILE A 49 -3.19 -11.80 -18.33
C ILE A 49 -4.26 -10.75 -18.58
N SER A 50 -4.90 -10.78 -19.75
CA SER A 50 -6.05 -9.94 -20.07
C SER A 50 -7.30 -10.78 -20.30
N ASP A 51 -8.46 -10.20 -20.02
CA ASP A 51 -9.78 -10.76 -20.34
C ASP A 51 -10.02 -10.92 -21.85
N VAL A 52 -9.24 -10.21 -22.68
CA VAL A 52 -9.25 -10.34 -24.15
C VAL A 52 -8.52 -11.60 -24.66
N GLY A 53 -7.90 -12.38 -23.78
CA GLY A 53 -7.46 -13.75 -24.06
C GLY A 53 -5.97 -14.01 -23.92
N GLY A 54 -5.61 -14.74 -22.87
CA GLY A 54 -4.31 -15.42 -22.72
C GLY A 54 -3.22 -14.61 -22.02
N VAL A 55 -2.14 -15.31 -21.64
CA VAL A 55 -0.91 -14.67 -21.16
C VAL A 55 -0.24 -14.02 -22.37
N ASP A 56 -0.29 -12.70 -22.46
CA ASP A 56 0.48 -11.96 -23.44
C ASP A 56 1.91 -11.76 -22.91
N VAL A 57 2.83 -12.49 -23.55
CA VAL A 57 4.28 -12.38 -23.34
C VAL A 57 4.98 -11.67 -24.50
N THR A 58 4.22 -11.24 -25.52
CA THR A 58 4.74 -10.75 -26.80
C THR A 58 4.48 -9.26 -27.05
N SER A 59 3.31 -8.73 -26.67
CA SER A 59 3.04 -7.31 -26.80
C SER A 59 3.92 -6.53 -25.82
N PRO A 60 4.54 -5.40 -26.24
CA PRO A 60 5.27 -4.56 -25.32
C PRO A 60 4.22 -3.87 -24.45
N THR A 61 3.89 -4.44 -23.29
CA THR A 61 3.17 -3.71 -22.26
C THR A 61 4.20 -3.11 -21.31
N THR A 62 4.08 -1.83 -21.01
CA THR A 62 4.96 -1.13 -20.07
C THR A 62 4.17 -0.41 -19.01
N ASN A 63 4.77 -0.23 -17.84
CA ASN A 63 4.28 0.70 -16.85
C ASN A 63 5.30 1.81 -16.56
N GLY A 64 4.82 2.92 -16.00
CA GLY A 64 5.64 4.00 -15.48
C GLY A 64 4.89 4.72 -14.36
N TYR A 65 5.58 5.10 -13.29
CA TYR A 65 4.93 5.70 -12.13
C TYR A 65 5.84 6.59 -11.28
N GLU A 66 5.21 7.52 -10.59
CA GLU A 66 5.72 8.29 -9.45
C GLU A 66 4.60 8.39 -8.44
N LEU A 67 4.78 7.79 -7.27
CA LEU A 67 3.72 7.61 -6.27
C LEU A 67 4.23 7.99 -4.88
N HIS A 68 3.48 8.79 -4.16
CA HIS A 68 3.85 9.34 -2.87
C HIS A 68 3.06 8.67 -1.76
N CYS A 69 3.76 8.29 -0.68
CA CYS A 69 3.17 7.58 0.45
C CYS A 69 2.22 8.46 1.28
N ASP A 70 2.41 9.77 1.24
CA ASP A 70 1.62 10.76 1.98
C ASP A 70 0.53 11.43 1.11
N ASN A 71 0.28 10.88 -0.09
CA ASN A 71 -0.62 11.43 -1.10
C ASN A 71 -0.29 12.87 -1.55
N SER A 72 0.95 13.34 -1.33
CA SER A 72 1.43 14.53 -2.02
C SER A 72 1.51 14.28 -3.53
N LEU A 73 1.43 15.33 -4.34
CA LEU A 73 1.47 15.22 -5.79
C LEU A 73 2.93 15.30 -6.31
N PRO A 74 3.23 14.67 -7.46
CA PRO A 74 2.33 13.90 -8.31
C PRO A 74 2.05 12.48 -7.77
N ASN A 75 0.87 11.95 -8.10
CA ASN A 75 0.57 10.51 -8.00
C ASN A 75 0.16 10.04 -9.39
N ASN A 76 1.12 9.48 -10.12
CA ASN A 76 0.91 9.01 -11.49
C ASN A 76 1.26 7.53 -11.59
N LEU A 77 0.39 6.76 -12.24
CA LEU A 77 0.64 5.39 -12.65
C LEU A 77 0.02 5.21 -14.03
N GLU A 78 0.85 4.83 -14.99
CA GLU A 78 0.46 4.53 -16.36
C GLU A 78 0.73 3.07 -16.67
N VAL A 79 -0.18 2.41 -17.38
CA VAL A 79 0.05 1.09 -17.96
C VAL A 79 -0.39 1.07 -19.41
N ASN A 80 0.56 0.83 -20.30
CA ASN A 80 0.39 1.06 -21.73
C ASN A 80 0.73 -0.18 -22.52
N SER A 81 -0.19 -0.62 -23.37
CA SER A 81 0.13 -1.50 -24.48
C SER A 81 0.70 -0.66 -25.62
N HIS A 82 1.81 -1.10 -26.21
CA HIS A 82 2.45 -0.43 -27.35
C HIS A 82 1.88 -0.91 -28.70
N ASP A 83 0.76 -1.63 -28.70
CA ASP A 83 -0.05 -1.83 -29.91
C ASP A 83 -0.73 -0.49 -30.28
N PRO A 84 -0.73 -0.08 -31.55
CA PRO A 84 -1.44 1.13 -32.01
C PRO A 84 -2.93 1.21 -31.61
N ASN A 85 -3.59 0.07 -31.40
CA ASN A 85 -4.96 0.01 -30.89
C ASN A 85 -5.03 -0.63 -29.49
N GLY A 86 -3.91 -0.60 -28.77
CA GLY A 86 -3.75 -1.20 -27.46
C GLY A 86 -4.50 -0.45 -26.37
N PHE A 87 -4.55 -1.08 -25.21
CA PHE A 87 -5.10 -0.46 -24.02
C PHE A 87 -4.12 0.54 -23.38
N HIS A 88 -4.70 1.46 -22.63
CA HIS A 88 -4.04 2.46 -21.81
C HIS A 88 -4.78 2.58 -20.48
N PHE A 89 -4.05 2.52 -19.37
CA PHE A 89 -4.57 2.88 -18.05
C PHE A 89 -3.85 4.10 -17.53
N HIS A 90 -4.61 5.10 -17.09
CA HIS A 90 -4.13 6.27 -16.38
C HIS A 90 -4.71 6.31 -14.96
N LEU A 91 -3.89 6.56 -13.95
CA LEU A 91 -4.34 6.81 -12.59
C LEU A 91 -4.87 8.25 -12.46
N ASP A 92 -6.15 8.39 -12.13
CA ASP A 92 -6.78 9.69 -11.89
C ASP A 92 -6.59 10.17 -10.44
N ALA A 93 -6.70 9.23 -9.49
CA ALA A 93 -6.58 9.52 -8.06
C ALA A 93 -6.07 8.30 -7.28
N LEU A 94 -5.01 8.52 -6.50
CA LEU A 94 -4.56 7.60 -5.47
C LEU A 94 -5.56 7.59 -4.32
N GLN A 95 -5.97 6.41 -3.88
CA GLN A 95 -6.92 6.26 -2.78
C GLN A 95 -6.25 5.72 -1.51
N THR A 96 -5.40 4.71 -1.65
CA THR A 96 -4.57 4.19 -0.56
C THR A 96 -3.10 4.23 -0.92
N ALA A 97 -2.26 4.39 0.10
CA ALA A 97 -0.81 4.38 -0.01
C ALA A 97 -0.20 3.77 1.26
N ASN A 98 -0.10 2.45 1.31
CA ASN A 98 0.53 1.75 2.42
C ASN A 98 2.00 1.49 2.10
N CYS A 99 2.89 2.28 2.73
CA CYS A 99 4.33 2.18 2.55
C CYS A 99 5.01 1.54 3.76
N TYR A 100 5.67 0.41 3.55
CA TYR A 100 6.32 -0.36 4.60
C TYR A 100 7.59 -1.07 4.11
N THR A 101 8.28 -1.72 5.04
CA THR A 101 9.56 -2.41 4.79
C THR A 101 9.37 -3.91 4.96
N THR A 102 9.76 -4.70 3.96
CA THR A 102 9.70 -6.16 3.95
C THR A 102 11.08 -6.82 3.95
N LEU A 103 12.05 -6.25 3.22
CA LEU A 103 13.39 -6.79 2.99
C LEU A 103 14.48 -6.08 3.82
N GLY A 104 14.17 -4.90 4.37
CA GLY A 104 15.05 -4.15 5.27
C GLY A 104 15.75 -2.97 4.61
N ASN A 105 17.02 -2.74 4.95
CA ASN A 105 17.79 -1.57 4.51
C ASN A 105 17.81 -1.42 2.98
N GLN A 106 17.40 -0.25 2.49
CA GLN A 106 17.48 0.11 1.08
C GLN A 106 18.89 0.58 0.72
N ASN A 107 19.46 0.04 -0.36
CA ASN A 107 20.71 0.56 -0.91
C ASN A 107 20.47 1.97 -1.48
N PRO A 108 21.52 2.80 -1.61
CA PRO A 108 21.36 4.21 -2.00
C PRO A 108 20.55 4.42 -3.30
N PRO A 109 19.60 5.38 -3.32
CA PRO A 109 19.26 6.29 -2.24
C PRO A 109 18.47 5.60 -1.12
N ALA A 110 18.90 5.80 0.13
CA ALA A 110 18.23 5.21 1.27
C ALA A 110 16.82 5.78 1.40
N ALA A 111 15.82 4.90 1.46
CA ALA A 111 14.42 5.22 1.71
C ALA A 111 13.94 4.61 3.04
N GLY A 112 12.86 5.15 3.59
CA GLY A 112 12.25 4.64 4.82
C GLY A 112 11.36 3.40 4.63
N PHE A 113 11.16 2.97 3.38
CA PHE A 113 10.30 1.88 2.97
C PHE A 113 10.86 1.18 1.74
N ASP A 114 10.38 -0.01 1.45
CA ASP A 114 10.74 -0.77 0.24
C ASP A 114 9.54 -1.32 -0.53
N THR A 115 8.37 -1.25 0.08
CA THR A 115 7.12 -1.79 -0.47
C THR A 115 6.09 -0.68 -0.52
N PHE A 116 5.53 -0.45 -1.71
CA PHE A 116 4.41 0.44 -1.96
C PHE A 116 3.19 -0.41 -2.33
N ASP A 117 2.21 -0.47 -1.43
CA ASP A 117 0.96 -1.22 -1.57
C ASP A 117 -0.22 -0.26 -1.64
N ALA A 118 -0.96 -0.25 -2.74
CA ALA A 118 -1.91 0.83 -3.00
C ALA A 118 -3.05 0.49 -3.95
N VAL A 119 -4.06 1.35 -3.89
CA VAL A 119 -5.29 1.29 -4.67
C VAL A 119 -5.58 2.67 -5.23
N GLY A 120 -6.08 2.72 -6.45
CA GLY A 120 -6.38 3.96 -7.14
C GLY A 120 -7.58 3.83 -8.06
N ARG A 121 -8.27 4.95 -8.25
CA ARG A 121 -9.23 5.10 -9.34
C ARG A 121 -8.50 5.63 -10.55
N GLY A 122 -8.82 5.08 -11.71
CA GLY A 122 -8.27 5.53 -12.97
C GLY A 122 -9.24 5.42 -14.13
N THR A 123 -8.70 5.66 -15.31
CA THR A 123 -9.39 5.55 -16.58
C THR A 123 -8.69 4.48 -17.41
N TRP A 124 -9.45 3.46 -17.81
CA TRP A 124 -9.02 2.46 -18.78
C TRP A 124 -9.55 2.82 -20.16
N SER A 125 -8.67 2.88 -21.15
CA SER A 125 -9.02 3.14 -22.54
C SER A 125 -8.53 2.01 -23.43
N ASN A 126 -9.32 1.62 -24.42
CA ASN A 126 -8.94 0.68 -25.47
C ASN A 126 -9.61 1.10 -26.79
N GLY A 127 -8.80 1.54 -27.75
CA GLY A 127 -9.29 2.22 -28.94
C GLY A 127 -10.10 3.47 -28.60
N ASN A 128 -11.37 3.51 -29.04
CA ASN A 128 -12.27 4.66 -28.81
C ASN A 128 -13.14 4.52 -27.54
N THR A 129 -12.94 3.47 -26.76
CA THR A 129 -13.73 3.22 -25.55
C THR A 129 -12.90 3.60 -24.33
N SER A 130 -13.48 4.42 -23.44
CA SER A 130 -12.90 4.74 -22.14
C SER A 130 -13.92 4.47 -21.03
N ILE A 131 -13.48 3.79 -19.97
CA ILE A 131 -14.29 3.47 -18.80
C ILE A 131 -13.56 3.85 -17.52
N ALA A 132 -14.34 4.11 -16.46
CA ALA A 132 -13.78 4.20 -15.12
C ALA A 132 -13.26 2.82 -14.70
N ALA A 133 -12.08 2.79 -14.09
CA ALA A 133 -11.41 1.58 -13.66
C ALA A 133 -10.88 1.72 -12.23
N CYS A 134 -10.61 0.59 -11.60
CA CYS A 134 -9.85 0.50 -10.36
C CYS A 134 -8.53 -0.20 -10.65
N ALA A 135 -7.44 0.29 -10.06
CA ALA A 135 -6.16 -0.40 -10.04
C ALA A 135 -5.72 -0.66 -8.59
N GLU A 136 -5.23 -1.86 -8.34
CA GLU A 136 -4.53 -2.25 -7.11
C GLU A 136 -3.13 -2.74 -7.49
N TRP A 137 -2.11 -2.36 -6.74
CA TRP A 137 -0.74 -2.70 -7.07
C TRP A 137 0.15 -2.85 -5.84
N ILE A 138 1.21 -3.64 -6.02
CA ILE A 138 2.29 -3.77 -5.05
C ILE A 138 3.61 -3.64 -5.81
N PHE A 139 4.41 -2.64 -5.44
CA PHE A 139 5.75 -2.44 -5.96
C PHE A 139 6.77 -2.61 -4.85
N ILE A 140 7.78 -3.44 -5.11
CA ILE A 140 8.87 -3.70 -4.18
C ILE A 140 10.18 -3.24 -4.83
N ASP A 141 10.90 -2.36 -4.13
CA ASP A 141 12.30 -2.04 -4.38
C ASP A 141 13.18 -3.16 -3.83
N GLY A 142 13.91 -3.80 -4.74
CA GLY A 142 14.84 -4.88 -4.50
C GLY A 142 16.16 -4.43 -3.90
N GLN A 143 16.14 -3.40 -3.04
CA GLN A 143 17.32 -2.80 -2.44
C GLN A 143 18.27 -2.26 -3.53
N GLY A 144 17.77 -1.50 -4.50
CA GLY A 144 18.59 -0.90 -5.57
C GLY A 144 19.18 -1.87 -6.59
N SER A 145 18.83 -3.16 -6.53
CA SER A 145 19.16 -4.14 -7.57
C SER A 145 17.94 -4.41 -8.46
N PRO A 146 18.01 -4.18 -9.78
CA PRO A 146 16.90 -4.42 -10.68
C PRO A 146 16.34 -5.86 -10.62
N GLN A 147 17.19 -6.85 -10.34
CA GLN A 147 16.81 -8.27 -10.33
C GLN A 147 15.97 -8.67 -9.12
N ASN A 148 15.98 -7.88 -8.05
CA ASN A 148 15.25 -8.15 -6.82
C ASN A 148 13.93 -7.37 -6.74
N ASN A 149 13.65 -6.53 -7.75
CA ASN A 149 12.39 -5.80 -7.83
C ASN A 149 11.22 -6.77 -8.08
N SER A 150 10.06 -6.42 -7.55
CA SER A 150 8.81 -7.12 -7.83
C SER A 150 7.71 -6.12 -8.10
N SER A 151 6.92 -6.37 -9.15
CA SER A 151 5.74 -5.57 -9.49
C SER A 151 4.53 -6.48 -9.67
N TYR A 152 3.45 -6.13 -9.00
CA TYR A 152 2.11 -6.68 -9.17
C TYR A 152 1.16 -5.54 -9.51
N ILE A 153 0.30 -5.74 -10.49
CA ILE A 153 -0.75 -4.79 -10.88
C ILE A 153 -1.98 -5.59 -11.26
N ARG A 154 -3.14 -5.18 -10.73
CA ARG A 154 -4.44 -5.67 -11.20
C ARG A 154 -5.35 -4.48 -11.48
N ILE A 155 -6.01 -4.50 -12.63
CA ILE A 155 -6.94 -3.45 -13.07
C ILE A 155 -8.30 -4.08 -13.36
N THR A 156 -9.37 -3.44 -12.91
CA THR A 156 -10.76 -3.91 -13.08
C THR A 156 -11.68 -2.84 -13.67
N ASP A 157 -12.83 -3.28 -14.19
CA ASP A 157 -13.83 -2.48 -14.91
C ASP A 157 -14.84 -1.73 -14.03
N LEU A 158 -14.66 -1.74 -12.70
CA LEU A 158 -15.48 -1.02 -11.74
C LEU A 158 -14.62 -0.17 -10.82
N PRO A 159 -15.15 0.96 -10.30
CA PRO A 159 -14.41 1.81 -9.37
C PRO A 159 -14.15 1.10 -8.02
N PRO A 160 -13.16 1.56 -7.23
CA PRO A 160 -12.80 0.93 -5.96
C PRO A 160 -13.96 0.91 -4.96
N LEU A 161 -14.01 -0.12 -4.10
CA LEU A 161 -15.01 -0.22 -3.04
C LEU A 161 -14.65 0.70 -1.86
N GLY A 162 -15.49 1.73 -1.62
CA GLY A 162 -15.46 2.56 -0.42
C GLY A 162 -14.56 3.79 -0.49
N ASN A 163 -14.60 4.58 0.59
CA ASN A 163 -13.70 5.70 0.81
C ASN A 163 -12.53 5.15 1.61
N THR A 164 -11.45 4.79 0.93
CA THR A 164 -10.32 4.17 1.61
C THR A 164 -9.43 5.25 2.20
N ASP A 165 -9.06 5.06 3.46
CA ASP A 165 -8.10 5.90 4.15
C ASP A 165 -6.75 5.72 3.46
N ILE A 166 -6.09 6.83 3.11
CA ILE A 166 -4.78 6.81 2.45
C ILE A 166 -3.80 5.93 3.27
N CYS A 167 -3.96 5.93 4.59
CA CYS A 167 -3.11 5.19 5.51
C CYS A 167 -3.75 3.93 6.11
N GLY A 168 -4.85 3.41 5.55
CA GLY A 168 -5.64 2.35 6.16
C GLY A 168 -5.90 1.12 5.29
N GLY A 169 -5.10 0.08 5.49
CA GLY A 169 -5.44 -1.29 5.10
C GLY A 169 -4.71 -1.86 3.88
N THR A 170 -4.78 -3.18 3.75
CA THR A 170 -4.25 -3.97 2.62
C THR A 170 -5.03 -3.67 1.33
N SER A 171 -4.34 -3.52 0.19
CA SER A 171 -4.99 -3.26 -1.11
C SER A 171 -5.81 -4.44 -1.65
N VAL A 172 -5.62 -5.65 -1.12
CA VAL A 172 -6.09 -6.88 -1.75
C VAL A 172 -7.62 -6.96 -1.80
N ASN A 173 -8.17 -7.14 -3.00
CA ASN A 173 -9.60 -7.29 -3.31
C ASN A 173 -10.43 -6.01 -3.07
N THR A 174 -9.81 -4.84 -3.14
CA THR A 174 -10.52 -3.56 -3.06
C THR A 174 -11.08 -3.14 -4.41
N CYS A 175 -10.49 -3.63 -5.51
CA CYS A 175 -10.99 -3.45 -6.88
C CYS A 175 -12.05 -4.50 -7.23
N PRO A 176 -13.35 -4.11 -7.31
CA PRO A 176 -14.43 -5.00 -7.71
C PRO A 176 -14.47 -5.13 -9.24
N GLY A 177 -15.32 -6.03 -9.75
CA GLY A 177 -15.57 -6.17 -11.18
C GLY A 177 -14.69 -7.19 -11.88
N ASN A 178 -14.77 -7.21 -13.20
CA ASN A 178 -14.00 -8.09 -14.06
C ASN A 178 -12.56 -7.57 -14.17
N THR A 179 -11.60 -8.49 -14.16
CA THR A 179 -10.19 -8.14 -14.35
C THR A 179 -9.92 -7.83 -15.82
N LEU A 180 -9.57 -6.57 -16.11
CA LEU A 180 -9.13 -6.11 -17.44
C LEU A 180 -7.65 -6.46 -17.68
N LEU A 181 -6.83 -6.29 -16.65
CA LEU A 181 -5.39 -6.53 -16.67
C LEU A 181 -4.94 -7.18 -15.37
N LEU A 182 -4.13 -8.23 -15.48
CA LEU A 182 -3.38 -8.79 -14.37
C LEU A 182 -1.91 -8.96 -14.77
N VAL A 183 -1.06 -8.24 -14.06
CA VAL A 183 0.38 -8.41 -14.00
C VAL A 183 0.65 -9.19 -12.72
N PRO A 184 0.84 -10.53 -12.78
CA PRO A 184 1.26 -11.28 -11.61
C PRO A 184 2.60 -10.75 -11.10
N ALA A 185 2.85 -10.95 -9.81
CA ALA A 185 4.10 -10.53 -9.18
C ALA A 185 5.30 -11.06 -9.96
N GLN A 186 6.10 -10.14 -10.50
CA GLN A 186 7.24 -10.46 -11.36
C GLN A 186 8.29 -9.35 -11.30
N THR A 187 9.53 -9.68 -11.62
CA THR A 187 10.58 -8.69 -11.83
C THR A 187 10.37 -7.96 -13.16
N PRO A 188 10.24 -6.62 -13.18
CA PRO A 188 10.13 -5.87 -14.43
C PRO A 188 11.36 -6.08 -15.32
N LEU A 189 11.15 -6.27 -16.63
CA LEU A 189 12.25 -6.30 -17.59
C LEU A 189 12.64 -4.88 -17.98
N LYS A 190 13.95 -4.61 -18.06
CA LYS A 190 14.49 -3.30 -18.46
C LYS A 190 13.85 -2.14 -17.68
N GLY A 191 13.64 -2.36 -16.38
CA GLY A 191 12.94 -1.44 -15.50
C GLY A 191 13.45 -1.58 -14.06
N GLN A 192 13.07 -0.63 -13.23
CA GLN A 192 13.37 -0.68 -11.80
C GLN A 192 12.27 -0.03 -10.98
N ASN A 193 12.04 -0.57 -9.78
CA ASN A 193 11.32 0.11 -8.71
C ASN A 193 12.38 0.74 -7.81
N GLN A 194 12.17 1.98 -7.41
CA GLN A 194 13.11 2.70 -6.58
C GLN A 194 12.36 3.56 -5.57
N ALA A 195 12.58 3.28 -4.29
CA ALA A 195 12.05 4.07 -3.20
C ALA A 195 12.96 5.28 -2.92
N HIS A 196 12.34 6.36 -2.46
CA HIS A 196 12.98 7.63 -2.12
C HIS A 196 12.40 8.18 -0.82
N LYS A 197 13.17 9.03 -0.14
CA LYS A 197 12.70 9.84 1.00
C LYS A 197 11.85 11.03 0.54
#